data_AF-A0A929DUH7-F1
#
_entry.id   AF-A0A929DUH7-F1
#
_cell.length_a   1.000
_cell.length_b   1.000
_cell.length_c   1.000
_cell.angle_alpha   90.00
_cell.angle_beta   90.00
_cell.angle_gamma   90.00
#
_symmetry.space_group_name_H-M   'P 1'
#
loop_
_entity.id
_entity.type
_entity.pdbx_description
1 polymer ?
#
loop_
_entity_poly.entity_id
_entity_poly.type
_entity_poly.pdbx_seq_one_letter_code
_entity_poly.pdbx_strand_id
1 'polypeptide(L)'
;DAQWTDGERRQMDILEDLKAKGVIRAHGTSAHTLEAMIAGVNDPWVDVLHARINPFGIAMDRPDPAEVVEVIHQMHSSGRGVIGMKLVGNGDLRDESEKIDQALKFVLGLGSVDMMIVGFESETQIDNYLDRMEKALKEIA
;
A
#
# COMPACT_ATOMS: atom_id res chain seq x y z
N ASP A 1 6.59 5.18 -15.11
CA ASP A 1 7.64 4.26 -15.61
C ASP A 1 8.82 4.30 -14.64
N ALA A 2 9.95 3.63 -14.93
CA ALA A 2 11.13 3.60 -14.06
C ALA A 2 11.89 4.95 -13.95
N GLN A 3 11.62 5.91 -14.83
CA GLN A 3 12.28 7.22 -14.91
C GLN A 3 11.34 8.35 -14.46
N TRP A 4 10.26 8.01 -13.75
CA TRP A 4 9.26 9.00 -13.31
C TRP A 4 9.87 10.09 -12.44
N THR A 5 10.94 9.78 -11.70
CA THR A 5 11.66 10.73 -10.86
C THR A 5 12.22 11.90 -11.68
N ASP A 6 12.70 11.64 -12.90
CA ASP A 6 13.18 12.70 -13.80
C ASP A 6 12.00 13.40 -14.50
N GLY A 7 11.04 12.62 -14.99
CA GLY A 7 9.88 13.14 -15.74
C GLY A 7 8.95 14.04 -14.92
N GLU A 8 8.80 13.74 -13.63
CA GLU A 8 7.89 14.46 -12.71
C GLU A 8 8.63 15.47 -11.82
N ARG A 9 9.88 15.83 -12.15
CA ARG A 9 10.73 16.64 -11.27
C ARG A 9 10.09 17.96 -10.84
N ARG A 10 9.40 18.64 -11.75
CA ARG A 10 8.67 19.88 -11.44
C ARG A 10 7.58 19.66 -10.38
N GLN A 11 6.85 18.55 -10.44
CA GLN A 11 5.78 18.21 -9.51
C GLN A 11 6.38 17.86 -8.14
N MET A 12 7.52 17.15 -8.14
CA MET A 12 8.27 16.83 -6.93
C MET A 12 8.76 18.09 -6.21
N ASP A 13 9.32 19.06 -6.94
CA ASP A 13 9.79 20.33 -6.38
C ASP A 13 8.63 21.14 -5.78
N ILE A 14 7.45 21.15 -6.43
CA ILE A 14 6.26 21.83 -5.92
C ILE A 14 5.81 21.23 -4.58
N LEU A 15 5.74 19.89 -4.50
CA LEU A 15 5.33 19.21 -3.28
C LEU A 15 6.36 19.38 -2.16
N GLU A 16 7.66 19.40 -2.48
CA GLU A 16 8.72 19.66 -1.52
C GLU A 16 8.63 21.09 -0.95
N ASP A 17 8.39 22.09 -1.80
CA ASP A 17 8.17 23.48 -1.36
C ASP A 17 6.91 23.61 -0.48
N LEU A 18 5.81 22.93 -0.84
CA LEU A 18 4.60 22.90 -0.02
C LEU A 18 4.82 22.21 1.33
N LYS A 19 5.64 21.15 1.37
CA LYS A 19 6.03 20.46 2.61
C LYS A 19 6.93 21.34 3.48
N ALA A 20 7.92 22.01 2.89
CA ALA A 20 8.80 22.94 3.57
C ALA A 20 8.04 24.14 4.17
N LYS A 21 6.98 24.61 3.49
CA LYS A 21 6.04 25.63 3.98
C LYS A 21 5.05 25.13 5.03
N GLY A 22 5.00 23.82 5.27
CA GLY A 22 4.08 23.19 6.21
C GLY A 22 2.62 23.12 5.74
N VAL A 23 2.35 23.37 4.45
CA VAL A 23 1.00 23.24 3.85
C VAL A 23 0.61 21.77 3.79
N ILE A 24 1.56 20.91 3.43
CA ILE A 24 1.46 19.46 3.57
C ILE A 24 2.52 18.98 4.57
N ARG A 25 2.33 17.80 5.15
CA ARG A 25 3.24 17.24 6.17
C ARG A 25 4.13 16.12 5.64
N ALA A 26 3.69 15.46 4.57
CA ALA A 26 4.40 14.40 3.87
C ALA A 26 3.90 14.36 2.42
N HIS A 27 4.69 13.77 1.55
CA HIS A 27 4.31 13.44 0.17
C HIS A 27 4.88 12.08 -0.21
N GLY A 28 4.41 11.54 -1.34
CA GLY A 28 4.75 10.18 -1.71
C GLY A 28 4.15 9.78 -3.04
N THR A 29 4.20 8.49 -3.34
CA THR A 29 3.77 7.98 -4.65
C THR A 29 2.81 6.82 -4.54
N SER A 30 1.92 6.74 -5.53
CA SER A 30 1.15 5.55 -5.86
C SER A 30 1.65 5.04 -7.20
N ALA A 31 2.40 3.94 -7.19
CA ALA A 31 3.02 3.39 -8.39
C ALA A 31 2.20 2.22 -8.95
N HIS A 32 2.10 2.18 -10.28
CA HIS A 32 1.33 1.17 -11.00
C HIS A 32 2.19 0.07 -11.62
N THR A 33 3.53 0.15 -11.55
CA THR A 33 4.45 -0.90 -11.96
C THR A 33 5.52 -1.14 -10.90
N LEU A 34 6.08 -2.35 -10.85
CA LEU A 34 7.14 -2.72 -9.91
C LEU A 34 8.38 -1.86 -10.10
N GLU A 35 8.75 -1.55 -11.33
CA GLU A 35 9.92 -0.71 -11.63
C GLU A 35 9.74 0.72 -11.11
N ALA A 36 8.53 1.26 -11.18
CA ALA A 36 8.21 2.56 -10.60
C ALA A 36 8.23 2.53 -9.07
N MET A 37 7.80 1.42 -8.45
CA MET A 37 7.91 1.23 -6.99
C MET A 37 9.38 1.17 -6.56
N ILE A 38 10.22 0.41 -7.27
CA ILE A 38 11.67 0.33 -7.01
C ILE A 38 12.33 1.71 -7.14
N ALA A 39 11.99 2.47 -8.19
CA ALA A 39 12.48 3.84 -8.35
C ALA A 39 12.08 4.73 -7.17
N GLY A 40 10.84 4.62 -6.68
CA GLY A 40 10.38 5.39 -5.52
C GLY A 40 11.01 4.97 -4.20
N VAL A 41 11.27 3.68 -3.99
CA VAL A 41 12.03 3.22 -2.81
C VAL A 41 13.47 3.74 -2.84
N ASN A 42 14.09 3.86 -4.02
CA ASN A 42 15.46 4.36 -4.14
C ASN A 42 15.60 5.89 -4.10
N ASP A 43 14.50 6.64 -4.32
CA ASP A 43 14.51 8.11 -4.25
C ASP A 43 14.17 8.58 -2.82
N PRO A 44 15.07 9.33 -2.13
CA PRO A 44 14.83 9.82 -0.78
C PRO A 44 13.71 10.87 -0.69
N TRP A 45 13.20 11.37 -1.82
CA TRP A 45 12.06 12.27 -1.86
C TRP A 45 10.77 11.61 -1.35
N VAL A 46 10.57 10.31 -1.58
CA VAL A 46 9.30 9.65 -1.21
C VAL A 46 9.23 9.45 0.31
N ASP A 47 8.24 10.04 1.01
CA ASP A 47 7.99 9.72 2.43
C ASP A 47 7.10 8.49 2.61
N VAL A 48 6.14 8.30 1.69
CA VAL A 48 5.10 7.26 1.78
C VAL A 48 4.89 6.57 0.44
N LEU A 49 4.89 5.24 0.45
CA LEU A 49 4.52 4.40 -0.68
C LEU A 49 3.07 3.92 -0.53
N HIS A 50 2.23 4.21 -1.51
CA HIS A 50 0.88 3.66 -1.61
C HIS A 50 0.89 2.48 -2.61
N ALA A 51 0.89 1.25 -2.08
CA ALA A 51 1.10 0.02 -2.83
C ALA A 51 -0.16 -0.85 -2.94
N ARG A 52 -0.34 -1.49 -4.09
CA ARG A 52 -1.34 -2.55 -4.26
C ARG A 52 -0.78 -3.85 -3.70
N ILE A 53 -1.49 -4.47 -2.76
CA ILE A 53 -0.99 -5.68 -2.10
C ILE A 53 -2.14 -6.60 -1.67
N ASN A 54 -2.08 -7.86 -2.10
CA ASN A 54 -2.93 -8.97 -1.67
C ASN A 54 -2.23 -10.31 -2.00
N PRO A 55 -2.60 -11.43 -1.36
CA PRO A 55 -1.91 -12.71 -1.56
C PRO A 55 -2.20 -13.38 -2.91
N PHE A 56 -3.09 -12.82 -3.73
CA PHE A 56 -3.61 -13.46 -4.94
C PHE A 56 -3.10 -12.81 -6.23
N GLY A 57 -2.34 -11.71 -6.15
CA GLY A 57 -1.88 -10.94 -7.32
C GLY A 57 -2.99 -10.22 -8.07
N ILE A 58 -4.22 -10.20 -7.56
CA ILE A 58 -5.37 -9.61 -8.27
C ILE A 58 -5.23 -8.10 -8.26
N ALA A 59 -5.35 -7.48 -9.44
CA ALA A 59 -5.17 -6.04 -9.61
C ALA A 59 -3.82 -5.52 -9.08
N MET A 60 -2.78 -6.36 -9.09
CA MET A 60 -1.39 -6.00 -8.81
C MET A 60 -0.57 -5.91 -10.10
N ASP A 61 0.68 -5.45 -10.00
CA ASP A 61 1.58 -5.43 -11.15
C ASP A 61 2.19 -6.80 -11.50
N ARG A 62 2.25 -7.69 -10.50
CA ARG A 62 2.76 -9.05 -10.62
C ARG A 62 1.71 -10.05 -10.09
N PRO A 63 1.53 -11.21 -10.73
CA PRO A 63 0.68 -12.28 -10.20
C PRO A 63 1.19 -12.85 -8.86
N ASP A 64 2.50 -12.92 -8.70
CA ASP A 64 3.13 -13.29 -7.43
C ASP A 64 3.42 -12.02 -6.61
N PRO A 65 2.94 -11.91 -5.36
CA PRO A 65 3.19 -10.75 -4.52
C PRO A 65 4.63 -10.66 -4.01
N ALA A 66 5.47 -11.70 -4.11
CA ALA A 66 6.79 -11.75 -3.45
C ALA A 66 7.69 -10.55 -3.77
N GLU A 67 7.81 -10.16 -5.05
CA GLU A 67 8.64 -9.02 -5.44
C GLU A 67 8.07 -7.69 -4.92
N VAL A 68 6.74 -7.55 -4.89
CA VAL A 68 6.07 -6.36 -4.35
C VAL A 68 6.27 -6.26 -2.84
N VAL A 69 6.19 -7.40 -2.14
CA VAL A 69 6.42 -7.51 -0.70
C VAL A 69 7.85 -7.11 -0.33
N GLU A 70 8.84 -7.54 -1.12
CA GLU A 70 10.24 -7.15 -0.91
C GLU A 70 10.41 -5.62 -0.98
N VAL A 71 9.83 -4.97 -2.00
CA VAL A 71 9.89 -3.51 -2.14
C VAL A 71 9.16 -2.79 -0.98
N ILE A 72 8.04 -3.35 -0.52
CA ILE A 72 7.33 -2.85 0.67
C ILE A 72 8.21 -2.94 1.93
N HIS A 73 8.89 -4.07 2.15
CA HIS A 73 9.81 -4.23 3.28
C HIS A 73 11.00 -3.25 3.21
N GLN A 74 11.55 -3.01 2.03
CA GLN A 74 12.61 -2.01 1.84
C GLN A 74 12.14 -0.59 2.17
N MET A 75 10.93 -0.20 1.75
CA MET A 75 10.35 1.09 2.11
C MET A 75 10.20 1.22 3.63
N HIS A 76 9.54 0.27 4.26
CA HIS A 76 9.29 0.31 5.70
C HIS A 76 10.59 0.28 6.53
N SER A 77 11.55 -0.60 6.19
CA SER A 77 12.83 -0.69 6.91
C SER A 77 13.70 0.55 6.79
N SER A 78 13.48 1.38 5.77
CA SER A 78 14.11 2.70 5.64
C SER A 78 13.44 3.82 6.47
N GLY A 79 12.45 3.47 7.32
CA GLY A 79 11.75 4.43 8.19
C GLY A 79 10.68 5.26 7.48
N ARG A 80 10.25 4.82 6.30
CA ARG A 80 9.25 5.49 5.46
C ARG A 80 7.93 4.72 5.48
N GLY A 81 6.82 5.44 5.30
CA GLY A 81 5.49 4.87 5.46
C GLY A 81 5.06 4.00 4.29
N VAL A 82 4.25 2.99 4.56
CA VAL A 82 3.59 2.15 3.56
C VAL A 82 2.08 2.13 3.78
N ILE A 83 1.33 2.46 2.73
CA ILE A 83 -0.12 2.33 2.67
C ILE A 83 -0.46 1.18 1.72
N GLY A 84 -1.17 0.16 2.21
CA GLY A 84 -1.68 -0.94 1.40
C GLY A 84 -3.07 -0.64 0.82
N MET A 85 -3.29 -0.97 -0.45
CA MET A 85 -4.60 -0.94 -1.11
C MET A 85 -4.85 -2.18 -1.98
N LYS A 86 -6.09 -2.32 -2.46
CA LYS A 86 -6.55 -3.45 -3.30
C LYS A 86 -6.43 -4.82 -2.60
N LEU A 87 -6.56 -4.84 -1.28
CA LEU A 87 -6.55 -6.07 -0.46
C LEU A 87 -7.59 -7.07 -0.96
N VAL A 88 -8.76 -6.56 -1.36
CA VAL A 88 -9.92 -7.34 -1.82
C VAL A 88 -9.96 -7.41 -3.36
N GLY A 89 -8.79 -7.38 -4.02
CA GLY A 89 -8.69 -7.55 -5.47
C GLY A 89 -9.52 -6.55 -6.28
N ASN A 90 -9.51 -5.27 -5.91
CA ASN A 90 -10.33 -4.23 -6.55
C ASN A 90 -11.86 -4.48 -6.48
N GLY A 91 -12.33 -5.27 -5.52
CA GLY A 91 -13.73 -5.63 -5.35
C GLY A 91 -14.12 -6.96 -5.99
N ASP A 92 -13.23 -7.59 -6.76
CA ASP A 92 -13.47 -8.89 -7.37
C ASP A 92 -13.68 -10.00 -6.32
N LEU A 93 -13.15 -9.79 -5.11
CA LEU A 93 -13.27 -10.71 -3.98
C LEU A 93 -14.31 -10.28 -2.93
N ARG A 94 -15.15 -9.29 -3.22
CA ARG A 94 -16.08 -8.69 -2.23
C ARG A 94 -17.08 -9.68 -1.63
N ASP A 95 -17.43 -10.73 -2.37
CA ASP A 95 -18.38 -11.76 -1.96
C ASP A 95 -17.67 -13.05 -1.48
N GLU A 96 -16.33 -13.06 -1.47
CA GLU A 96 -15.50 -14.22 -1.17
C GLU A 96 -14.97 -14.15 0.27
N SER A 97 -15.85 -14.45 1.24
CA SER A 97 -15.59 -14.23 2.67
C SER A 97 -14.27 -14.84 3.17
N GLU A 98 -13.93 -16.06 2.76
CA GLU A 98 -12.67 -16.71 3.17
C GLU A 98 -11.44 -16.02 2.57
N LYS A 99 -11.54 -15.55 1.33
CA LYS A 99 -10.43 -14.84 0.67
C LYS A 99 -10.22 -13.45 1.26
N ILE A 100 -11.29 -12.79 1.73
CA ILE A 100 -11.18 -11.54 2.49
C ILE A 100 -10.36 -11.77 3.77
N ASP A 101 -10.69 -12.82 4.54
CA ASP A 101 -9.95 -13.15 5.77
C ASP A 101 -8.47 -13.45 5.48
N GLN A 102 -8.19 -14.22 4.41
CA GLN A 102 -6.83 -14.50 3.97
C GLN A 102 -6.07 -13.23 3.57
N ALA A 103 -6.71 -12.31 2.83
CA ALA A 103 -6.09 -11.07 2.40
C ALA A 103 -5.76 -10.15 3.58
N LEU A 104 -6.68 -9.99 4.53
CA LEU A 104 -6.46 -9.21 5.74
C LEU A 104 -5.32 -9.81 6.58
N LYS A 105 -5.35 -11.12 6.80
CA LYS A 105 -4.30 -11.83 7.54
C LYS A 105 -2.94 -11.71 6.87
N PHE A 106 -2.89 -11.85 5.54
CA PHE A 106 -1.66 -11.70 4.77
C PHE A 106 -1.06 -10.31 4.94
N VAL A 107 -1.82 -9.24 4.69
CA VAL A 107 -1.31 -7.87 4.73
C VAL A 107 -0.93 -7.43 6.14
N LEU A 108 -1.76 -7.74 7.14
CA LEU A 108 -1.44 -7.49 8.55
C LEU A 108 -0.17 -8.25 8.99
N GLY A 109 -0.02 -9.50 8.51
CA GLY A 109 1.10 -10.37 8.84
C GLY A 109 2.44 -9.95 8.22
N LEU A 110 2.45 -9.05 7.23
CA LEU A 110 3.70 -8.54 6.66
C LEU A 110 4.50 -7.71 7.68
N GLY A 111 3.82 -7.05 8.62
CA GLY A 111 4.47 -6.17 9.61
C GLY A 111 5.17 -4.94 9.02
N SER A 112 5.05 -4.71 7.70
CA SER A 112 5.67 -3.61 6.94
C SER A 112 4.66 -2.73 6.21
N VAL A 113 3.37 -2.94 6.46
CA VAL A 113 2.27 -2.09 5.97
C VAL A 113 1.72 -1.31 7.15
N ASP A 114 1.99 -0.01 7.19
CA ASP A 114 1.66 0.86 8.32
C ASP A 114 0.17 1.26 8.36
N MET A 115 -0.48 1.29 7.20
CA MET A 115 -1.90 1.63 7.05
C MET A 115 -2.51 0.85 5.89
N MET A 116 -3.79 0.49 5.99
CA MET A 116 -4.55 -0.14 4.90
C MET A 116 -5.75 0.73 4.53
N ILE A 117 -6.06 0.81 3.23
CA ILE A 117 -7.27 1.46 2.72
C ILE A 117 -8.21 0.39 2.18
N VAL A 118 -9.41 0.33 2.78
CA VAL A 118 -10.52 -0.52 2.34
C VAL A 118 -11.73 0.37 2.07
N GLY A 119 -12.35 0.21 0.91
CA GLY A 119 -13.56 0.95 0.53
C GLY A 119 -14.82 0.21 0.96
N PHE A 120 -15.82 0.97 1.43
CA PHE A 120 -17.10 0.46 1.89
C PHE A 120 -18.25 1.25 1.26
N GLU A 121 -19.38 0.58 1.02
CA GLU A 121 -20.63 1.14 0.52
C GLU A 121 -21.70 1.22 1.64
N SER A 122 -21.49 0.54 2.77
CA SER A 122 -22.36 0.60 3.94
C SER A 122 -21.58 0.55 5.25
N GLU A 123 -22.17 1.11 6.32
CA GLU A 123 -21.59 1.09 7.67
C GLU A 123 -21.41 -0.33 8.21
N THR A 124 -22.31 -1.25 7.86
CA THR A 124 -22.22 -2.67 8.26
C THR A 124 -20.94 -3.36 7.75
N GLN A 125 -20.37 -2.88 6.64
CA GLN A 125 -19.09 -3.41 6.14
C GLN A 125 -17.91 -2.92 6.99
N ILE A 126 -18.02 -1.73 7.60
CA ILE A 126 -17.00 -1.22 8.53
C ILE A 126 -16.92 -2.15 9.74
N ASP A 127 -18.05 -2.41 10.39
CA ASP A 127 -18.12 -3.31 11.55
C ASP A 127 -17.61 -4.70 11.21
N ASN A 128 -18.01 -5.24 10.04
CA ASN A 128 -17.54 -6.54 9.58
C ASN A 128 -16.02 -6.59 9.40
N TYR A 129 -15.40 -5.56 8.85
CA TYR A 129 -13.95 -5.53 8.65
C TYR A 129 -13.20 -5.28 9.96
N LEU A 130 -13.76 -4.52 10.91
CA LEU A 130 -13.19 -4.39 12.25
C LEU A 130 -13.10 -5.76 12.95
N ASP A 131 -14.19 -6.54 12.95
CA ASP A 131 -14.22 -7.88 13.54
C ASP A 131 -13.20 -8.82 12.88
N ARG A 132 -13.12 -8.81 11.55
CA ARG A 132 -12.16 -9.63 10.80
C ARG A 132 -10.71 -9.25 11.09
N MET A 133 -10.41 -7.94 11.16
CA MET A 133 -9.07 -7.47 11.49
C MET A 133 -8.67 -7.84 12.92
N GLU A 134 -9.57 -7.69 13.89
CA GLU A 134 -9.31 -8.10 15.27
C GLU A 134 -9.02 -9.61 15.36
N LYS A 135 -9.82 -10.43 14.68
CA LYS A 135 -9.58 -11.87 14.60
C LYS A 135 -8.24 -12.18 13.95
N ALA A 136 -7.92 -11.57 12.81
CA ALA A 136 -6.66 -11.79 12.11
C ALA A 136 -5.45 -11.41 12.97
N LEU A 137 -5.49 -10.28 13.67
CA LEU A 137 -4.43 -9.85 14.59
C LEU A 137 -4.20 -10.86 15.73
N LYS A 138 -5.28 -11.42 16.32
CA LYS A 138 -5.18 -12.45 17.36
C LYS A 138 -4.56 -13.77 16.85
N GLU A 139 -4.70 -14.07 15.56
CA GLU A 139 -4.14 -15.28 14.96
C GLU A 139 -2.68 -15.13 14.51
N ILE A 140 -2.19 -13.88 14.35
CA ILE A 140 -0.83 -13.58 13.93
C ILE A 140 0.09 -13.32 15.13
N ALA A 141 -0.46 -12.80 16.24
CA ALA A 141 0.27 -12.58 17.49
C ALA A 141 0.69 -13.90 18.17
#